data_AF-A0A534Z2C8-F1
#
_entry.id   AF-A0A534Z2C8-F1
#
_cell.length_a   1.000
_cell.length_b   1.000
_cell.length_c   1.000
_cell.angle_alpha   90.00
_cell.angle_beta   90.00
_cell.angle_gamma   90.00
#
_symmetry.space_group_name_H-M   'P 1'
#
loop_
_entity.id
_entity.type
_entity.pdbx_description
1 polymer ?
#
loop_
_entity_poly.entity_id
_entity_poly.type
_entity_poly.pdbx_seq_one_letter_code
_entity_poly.pdbx_strand_id
1 'polypeptide(L)'
;MPGHRAAYVVAVWLAGAGSVLALDRPIDGLKLVLRRSSGFTEKLVFVSSDPNVPFPVRGSADDPATGTPGGALVELFSTAVPAGVMLPAPAAGWSARRVRTGSFRFLHHDAPDAFSAIRSIVLRQGRSIRMVGRSTGLPLSGPQGAVGIRFTTGTLRSCALFGPGTVRLDREGVFVAQEASAAAIPDCSNASLGGTSTTTTSTTLPGACGDGVVNQPSEECDGTAPSMCTSTGFSCGPPGFSTACRCCSYGGFGTQLVGCCNPYSILIPTPDSGGICIHTRCDPPFDCSGTDQCEPDGTCCSPAGATCLFALLGYPVGLNACCPGLECRGPSPYGVGCCVPDGAACTNDAECCTTHCGGAGACERCRPGGAACTSPFECCSLSCNTSGACNACAPAGASCLDSTTCCSGSCNASTFACNP
;
A
#
# COMPACT_ATOMS: atom_id res chain seq x y z
N MET A 1 -39.51 -15.90 -60.78
CA MET A 1 -39.30 -17.27 -60.25
C MET A 1 -38.67 -18.10 -61.36
N PRO A 2 -37.65 -18.97 -61.16
CA PRO A 2 -36.92 -19.43 -59.96
C PRO A 2 -35.52 -18.75 -59.87
N GLY A 3 -34.80 -18.64 -58.76
CA GLY A 3 -34.40 -19.64 -57.77
C GLY A 3 -32.87 -19.76 -57.77
N HIS A 4 -32.15 -18.74 -57.29
CA HIS A 4 -30.68 -18.79 -57.12
C HIS A 4 -30.36 -19.07 -55.65
N ARG A 5 -29.78 -20.24 -55.39
CA ARG A 5 -29.23 -20.65 -54.09
C ARG A 5 -27.91 -19.91 -53.87
N ALA A 6 -27.87 -19.00 -52.90
CA ALA A 6 -26.64 -18.34 -52.46
C ALA A 6 -25.89 -19.26 -51.50
N ALA A 7 -24.67 -19.66 -51.87
CA ALA A 7 -23.74 -20.35 -50.98
C ALA A 7 -23.01 -19.32 -50.11
N TYR A 8 -23.19 -19.39 -48.79
CA TYR A 8 -22.43 -18.60 -47.83
C TYR A 8 -21.07 -19.24 -47.57
N VAL A 9 -19.99 -18.53 -47.88
CA VAL A 9 -18.63 -18.88 -47.45
C VAL A 9 -18.41 -18.24 -46.07
N VAL A 10 -18.31 -19.06 -45.03
CA VAL A 10 -17.92 -18.62 -43.69
C VAL A 10 -16.39 -18.54 -43.64
N ALA A 11 -15.85 -17.33 -43.61
CA ALA A 11 -14.44 -17.10 -43.37
C ALA A 11 -14.15 -17.24 -41.86
N VAL A 12 -13.46 -18.30 -41.48
CA VAL A 12 -12.97 -18.50 -40.11
C VAL A 12 -11.73 -17.63 -39.92
N TRP A 13 -11.85 -16.59 -39.10
CA TRP A 13 -10.72 -15.79 -38.64
C TRP A 13 -10.02 -16.52 -37.49
N LEU A 14 -8.83 -17.05 -37.77
CA LEU A 14 -7.91 -17.53 -36.74
C LEU A 14 -7.27 -16.31 -36.06
N ALA A 15 -7.74 -15.98 -34.85
CA ALA A 15 -7.07 -15.01 -33.98
C ALA A 15 -5.79 -15.65 -33.41
N GLY A 16 -4.66 -15.43 -34.07
CA GLY A 16 -3.35 -15.71 -33.49
C GLY A 16 -3.05 -14.70 -32.38
N ALA A 17 -2.81 -15.16 -31.16
CA ALA A 17 -2.24 -14.35 -30.10
C ALA A 17 -0.79 -14.01 -30.46
N GLY A 18 -0.58 -12.85 -31.07
CA GLY A 18 0.75 -12.31 -31.30
C GLY A 18 1.36 -11.90 -29.95
N SER A 19 2.47 -12.51 -29.57
CA SER A 19 3.29 -12.06 -28.44
C SER A 19 3.79 -10.65 -28.75
N VAL A 20 3.38 -9.67 -27.94
CA VAL A 20 3.88 -8.29 -28.06
C VAL A 20 5.28 -8.27 -27.46
N LEU A 21 6.31 -8.20 -28.32
CA LEU A 21 7.68 -7.99 -27.88
C LEU A 21 7.78 -6.61 -27.21
N ALA A 22 8.39 -6.55 -26.03
CA ALA A 22 8.75 -5.28 -25.39
C ALA A 22 9.65 -4.48 -26.35
N LEU A 23 9.34 -3.19 -26.52
CA LEU A 23 10.12 -2.33 -27.41
C LEU A 23 11.43 -1.96 -26.71
N ASP A 24 12.48 -2.71 -27.03
CA ASP A 24 13.85 -2.45 -26.59
C ASP A 24 14.44 -1.25 -27.31
N ARG A 25 14.89 -0.28 -26.52
CA ARG A 25 15.53 0.92 -27.02
C ARG A 25 16.79 1.25 -26.23
N PRO A 26 17.97 0.88 -26.75
CA PRO A 26 19.21 1.53 -26.36
C PRO A 26 19.08 3.05 -26.50
N ILE A 27 19.52 3.79 -25.48
CA ILE A 27 19.47 5.24 -25.40
C ILE A 27 20.81 5.82 -24.96
N ASP A 28 21.11 7.04 -25.37
CA ASP A 28 22.27 7.76 -24.87
C ASP A 28 22.10 8.09 -23.38
N GLY A 29 23.12 7.80 -22.59
CA GLY A 29 23.19 8.12 -21.18
C GLY A 29 24.09 9.33 -20.94
N LEU A 30 23.51 10.47 -20.59
CA LEU A 30 24.29 11.69 -20.33
C LEU A 30 25.14 11.52 -19.06
N LYS A 31 24.57 10.95 -17.99
CA LYS A 31 25.24 10.86 -16.69
C LYS A 31 24.68 9.76 -15.81
N LEU A 32 25.57 9.03 -15.16
CA LEU A 32 25.28 8.13 -14.04
C LEU A 32 26.19 8.45 -12.86
N VAL A 33 25.59 8.64 -11.67
CA VAL A 33 26.32 8.85 -10.41
C VAL A 33 25.73 7.94 -9.35
N LEU A 34 26.58 7.09 -8.78
CA LEU A 34 26.30 6.32 -7.58
C LEU A 34 27.31 6.76 -6.52
N ARG A 35 26.82 7.21 -5.36
CA ARG A 35 27.70 7.67 -4.28
C ARG A 35 27.13 7.25 -2.94
N ARG A 36 27.97 6.65 -2.12
CA ARG A 36 27.75 6.42 -0.69
C ARG A 36 28.70 7.33 0.08
N SER A 37 28.16 8.22 0.90
CA SER A 37 28.96 9.06 1.78
C SER A 37 29.23 8.34 3.10
N SER A 38 30.30 8.71 3.80
CA SER A 38 30.73 8.14 5.10
C SER A 38 29.73 8.31 6.26
N GLY A 39 28.60 8.99 6.04
CA GLY A 39 27.50 9.16 7.00
C GLY A 39 26.19 8.50 6.57
N PHE A 40 26.26 7.32 5.94
CA PHE A 40 25.11 6.52 5.47
C PHE A 40 24.17 7.20 4.46
N THR A 41 24.57 8.33 3.88
CA THR A 41 23.79 8.98 2.83
C THR A 41 24.17 8.42 1.46
N GLU A 42 23.20 7.81 0.80
CA GLU A 42 23.34 7.27 -0.54
C GLU A 42 22.66 8.15 -1.58
N LYS A 43 23.19 8.12 -2.79
CA LYS A 43 22.66 8.87 -3.93
C LYS A 43 22.87 8.13 -5.22
N LEU A 44 21.78 7.96 -5.95
CA LEU A 44 21.75 7.54 -7.36
C LEU A 44 21.24 8.71 -8.20
N VAL A 45 21.93 9.00 -9.30
CA VAL A 45 21.44 9.93 -10.33
C VAL A 45 21.66 9.33 -11.69
N PHE A 46 20.60 9.23 -12.47
CA PHE A 46 20.67 8.91 -13.90
C PHE A 46 20.02 10.03 -14.71
N VAL A 47 20.67 10.39 -15.82
CA VAL A 47 20.14 11.35 -16.79
C VAL A 47 20.40 10.80 -18.18
N SER A 48 19.34 10.71 -18.98
CA SER A 48 19.38 10.62 -20.44
C SER A 48 18.73 11.86 -21.02
N SER A 49 19.31 12.37 -22.12
CA SER A 49 18.70 13.45 -22.93
C SER A 49 18.46 12.99 -24.37
N ASP A 50 18.38 11.68 -24.58
CA ASP A 50 18.16 11.09 -25.90
C ASP A 50 16.72 11.40 -26.38
N PRO A 51 16.55 12.00 -27.57
CA PRO A 51 15.22 12.29 -28.12
C PRO A 51 14.43 11.02 -28.47
N ASN A 52 15.08 9.87 -28.63
CA ASN A 52 14.48 8.59 -29.01
C ASN A 52 14.01 7.76 -27.82
N VAL A 53 14.07 8.29 -26.59
CA VAL A 53 13.49 7.67 -25.41
C VAL A 53 12.01 7.35 -25.69
N PRO A 54 11.59 6.07 -25.65
CA PRO A 54 10.19 5.68 -25.71
C PRO A 54 9.41 6.38 -24.59
N PHE A 55 8.26 6.95 -24.94
CA PHE A 55 7.43 7.67 -23.99
C PHE A 55 6.08 6.98 -23.87
N PRO A 56 5.64 6.59 -22.66
CA PRO A 56 4.36 5.92 -22.48
C PRO A 56 3.22 6.84 -22.87
N VAL A 57 2.26 6.31 -23.62
CA VAL A 57 1.05 7.05 -23.99
C VAL A 57 0.15 7.12 -22.77
N ARG A 58 -0.43 8.30 -22.50
CA ARG A 58 -1.31 8.46 -21.35
C ARG A 58 -2.55 7.58 -21.47
N GLY A 59 -2.88 6.87 -20.41
CA GLY A 59 -4.00 5.93 -20.34
C GLY A 59 -3.78 4.62 -21.11
N SER A 60 -2.59 4.40 -21.70
CA SER A 60 -2.25 3.11 -22.29
C SER A 60 -1.84 2.10 -21.20
N ALA A 61 -1.65 0.84 -21.59
CA ALA A 61 -1.09 -0.18 -20.71
C ALA A 61 0.32 0.17 -20.19
N ASP A 62 1.07 1.00 -20.92
CA ASP A 62 2.40 1.46 -20.53
C ASP A 62 2.37 2.70 -19.63
N ASP A 63 1.19 3.31 -19.39
CA ASP A 63 1.08 4.49 -18.52
C ASP A 63 1.54 4.12 -17.10
N PRO A 64 2.61 4.75 -16.58
CA PRO A 64 3.12 4.39 -15.27
C PRO A 64 2.21 4.86 -14.10
N ALA A 65 1.25 5.76 -14.34
CA ALA A 65 0.30 6.20 -13.33
C ALA A 65 -0.99 5.38 -13.32
N THR A 66 -1.49 4.97 -14.48
CA THR A 66 -2.83 4.35 -14.62
C THR A 66 -2.87 3.07 -15.43
N GLY A 67 -1.75 2.67 -16.04
CA GLY A 67 -1.65 1.42 -16.79
C GLY A 67 -1.75 0.20 -15.88
N THR A 68 -1.84 -0.99 -16.49
CA THR A 68 -1.87 -2.27 -15.77
C THR A 68 -0.65 -3.07 -16.19
N PRO A 69 0.31 -3.35 -15.28
CA PRO A 69 0.28 -3.17 -13.83
C PRO A 69 0.56 -1.73 -13.35
N GLY A 70 0.98 -0.83 -14.24
CA GLY A 70 1.39 0.53 -13.87
C GLY A 70 2.76 0.57 -13.19
N GLY A 71 3.20 1.76 -12.80
CA GLY A 71 4.53 2.00 -12.26
C GLY A 71 5.66 1.90 -13.30
N ALA A 72 6.89 1.91 -12.79
CA ALA A 72 8.10 1.66 -13.55
C ALA A 72 9.08 0.82 -12.74
N LEU A 73 9.97 0.14 -13.46
CA LEU A 73 11.08 -0.59 -12.87
C LEU A 73 12.41 -0.04 -13.38
N VAL A 74 13.33 0.19 -12.45
CA VAL A 74 14.72 0.53 -12.78
C VAL A 74 15.61 -0.62 -12.38
N GLU A 75 16.48 -1.05 -13.27
CA GLU A 75 17.44 -2.10 -12.98
C GLU A 75 18.86 -1.59 -13.19
N LEU A 76 19.75 -1.94 -12.27
CA LEU A 76 21.18 -1.66 -12.36
C LEU A 76 21.96 -2.96 -12.47
N PHE A 77 22.90 -3.02 -13.41
CA PHE A 77 23.75 -4.17 -13.67
C PHE A 77 25.20 -3.78 -13.52
N SER A 78 25.99 -4.64 -12.89
CA SER A 78 27.46 -4.56 -12.91
C SER A 78 28.04 -5.96 -12.83
N THR A 79 29.34 -6.09 -13.08
CA THR A 79 30.04 -7.39 -12.90
C THR A 79 29.99 -7.88 -11.45
N ALA A 80 29.88 -6.97 -10.48
CA ALA A 80 29.71 -7.29 -9.07
C ALA A 80 28.29 -7.76 -8.73
N VAL A 81 27.28 -7.37 -9.53
CA VAL A 81 25.88 -7.79 -9.35
C VAL A 81 25.28 -8.20 -10.71
N PRO A 82 25.68 -9.37 -11.24
CA PRO A 82 25.34 -9.76 -12.60
C PRO A 82 23.86 -10.14 -12.78
N ALA A 83 23.15 -10.45 -11.69
CA ALA A 83 21.70 -10.66 -11.67
C ALA A 83 20.90 -9.36 -11.85
N GLY A 84 21.55 -8.20 -11.63
CA GLY A 84 20.89 -6.91 -11.59
C GLY A 84 20.23 -6.61 -10.24
N VAL A 85 20.10 -5.32 -9.91
CA VAL A 85 19.34 -4.85 -8.76
C VAL A 85 18.13 -4.08 -9.25
N MET A 86 16.96 -4.48 -8.74
CA MET A 86 15.66 -3.90 -9.06
C MET A 86 15.30 -2.79 -8.08
N LEU A 87 14.93 -1.63 -8.61
CA LEU A 87 14.47 -0.46 -7.88
C LEU A 87 13.09 -0.08 -8.41
N PRO A 88 12.00 -0.46 -7.70
CA PRO A 88 10.64 -0.21 -8.16
C PRO A 88 10.26 1.27 -7.98
N ALA A 89 9.43 1.79 -8.89
CA ALA A 89 8.73 3.06 -8.79
C ALA A 89 7.21 2.79 -8.97
N PRO A 90 6.49 2.45 -7.88
CA PRO A 90 5.09 2.02 -7.95
C PRO A 90 4.14 3.08 -8.50
N ALA A 91 3.01 2.66 -9.06
CA ALA A 91 2.00 3.53 -9.69
C ALA A 91 1.56 4.70 -8.79
N ALA A 92 1.38 4.45 -7.48
CA ALA A 92 0.92 5.45 -6.52
C ALA A 92 1.83 6.69 -6.39
N GLY A 93 3.12 6.58 -6.76
CA GLY A 93 4.03 7.74 -6.76
C GLY A 93 4.02 8.55 -8.05
N TRP A 94 3.30 8.11 -9.10
CA TRP A 94 3.30 8.74 -10.41
C TRP A 94 2.17 9.76 -10.57
N SER A 95 2.52 10.87 -11.23
CA SER A 95 1.58 11.91 -11.62
C SER A 95 1.87 12.32 -13.07
N ALA A 96 0.81 12.56 -13.83
CA ALA A 96 0.91 12.90 -15.24
C ALA A 96 0.51 14.37 -15.45
N ARG A 97 1.47 15.26 -15.70
CA ARG A 97 1.17 16.70 -15.82
C ARG A 97 0.60 17.03 -17.20
N ARG A 98 -0.50 17.82 -17.26
CA ARG A 98 -1.02 18.37 -18.53
C ARG A 98 -0.16 19.56 -18.95
N VAL A 99 0.80 19.30 -19.83
CA VAL A 99 1.64 20.32 -20.50
C VAL A 99 1.55 20.10 -22.01
N ARG A 100 1.91 21.10 -22.83
CA ARG A 100 1.93 20.97 -24.30
C ARG A 100 2.76 19.77 -24.80
N THR A 101 3.78 19.36 -24.05
CA THR A 101 4.54 18.13 -24.22
C THR A 101 4.24 17.17 -23.08
N GLY A 102 4.03 15.89 -23.39
CA GLY A 102 3.75 14.86 -22.39
C GLY A 102 4.85 14.76 -21.34
N SER A 103 4.47 14.72 -20.06
CA SER A 103 5.40 14.47 -18.96
C SER A 103 4.79 13.63 -17.86
N PHE A 104 5.56 12.65 -17.38
CA PHE A 104 5.27 11.89 -16.18
C PHE A 104 6.28 12.21 -15.09
N ARG A 105 5.81 12.28 -13.86
CA ARG A 105 6.64 12.53 -12.69
C ARG A 105 6.32 11.53 -11.60
N PHE A 106 7.31 10.75 -11.22
CA PHE A 106 7.33 10.02 -9.96
C PHE A 106 7.91 10.89 -8.86
N LEU A 107 7.29 10.90 -7.67
CA LEU A 107 7.81 11.55 -6.48
C LEU A 107 7.52 10.70 -5.25
N HIS A 108 8.57 10.42 -4.48
CA HIS A 108 8.44 9.72 -3.20
C HIS A 108 9.30 10.44 -2.13
N HIS A 109 8.65 11.15 -1.21
CA HIS A 109 9.33 12.08 -0.32
C HIS A 109 10.12 11.43 0.81
N ASP A 110 9.75 10.22 1.22
CA ASP A 110 10.36 9.49 2.34
C ASP A 110 11.37 8.43 1.89
N ALA A 111 11.75 8.45 0.60
CA ALA A 111 12.81 7.58 0.09
C ALA A 111 14.08 7.70 0.97
N PRO A 112 14.71 6.57 1.40
CA PRO A 112 14.53 5.20 0.90
C PRO A 112 13.78 4.27 1.88
N ASP A 113 12.52 4.55 2.21
CA ASP A 113 11.70 3.59 2.97
C ASP A 113 11.31 2.33 2.14
N ALA A 114 10.47 1.47 2.71
CA ALA A 114 10.01 0.23 2.09
C ALA A 114 9.23 0.44 0.77
N PHE A 115 8.68 1.62 0.51
CA PHE A 115 7.85 1.91 -0.65
C PHE A 115 8.68 2.12 -1.93
N SER A 116 9.82 2.82 -1.85
CA SER A 116 10.78 2.92 -2.95
C SER A 116 12.08 3.63 -2.53
N ALA A 117 13.21 3.07 -2.96
CA ALA A 117 14.51 3.74 -2.86
C ALA A 117 14.66 4.94 -3.83
N ILE A 118 13.76 5.09 -4.80
CA ILE A 118 13.76 6.17 -5.78
C ILE A 118 13.05 7.39 -5.17
N ARG A 119 13.68 8.56 -5.24
CA ARG A 119 13.08 9.83 -4.77
C ARG A 119 12.23 10.48 -5.85
N SER A 120 12.72 10.48 -7.08
CA SER A 120 11.99 11.10 -8.18
C SER A 120 12.41 10.57 -9.54
N ILE A 121 11.44 10.46 -10.45
CA ILE A 121 11.67 10.21 -11.87
C ILE A 121 10.89 11.26 -12.65
N VAL A 122 11.49 11.81 -13.71
CA VAL A 122 10.82 12.71 -14.65
C VAL A 122 11.06 12.20 -16.05
N LEU A 123 9.97 11.82 -16.70
CA LEU A 123 9.92 11.48 -18.12
C LEU A 123 9.39 12.69 -18.88
N ARG A 124 10.12 13.12 -19.91
CA ARG A 124 9.67 14.17 -20.83
C ARG A 124 9.69 13.62 -22.24
N GLN A 125 8.54 13.64 -22.88
CA GLN A 125 8.35 13.14 -24.24
C GLN A 125 9.37 13.75 -25.20
N GLY A 126 10.11 12.88 -25.90
CA GLY A 126 11.11 13.26 -26.89
C GLY A 126 12.30 14.06 -26.35
N ARG A 127 12.58 13.99 -25.03
CA ARG A 127 13.60 14.87 -24.43
C ARG A 127 14.49 14.24 -23.38
N SER A 128 13.94 13.61 -22.34
CA SER A 128 14.79 13.17 -21.23
C SER A 128 14.14 12.18 -20.28
N ILE A 129 14.97 11.29 -19.74
CA ILE A 129 14.75 10.60 -18.47
C ILE A 129 15.66 11.25 -17.44
N ARG A 130 15.11 11.71 -16.32
CA ARG A 130 15.90 12.12 -15.16
C ARG A 130 15.41 11.38 -13.92
N MET A 131 16.35 10.73 -13.24
CA MET A 131 16.09 9.93 -12.05
C MET A 131 17.02 10.33 -10.92
N VAL A 132 16.48 10.34 -9.71
CA VAL A 132 17.23 10.52 -8.47
C VAL A 132 16.75 9.50 -7.45
N GLY A 133 17.68 8.70 -6.91
CA GLY A 133 17.45 7.74 -5.84
C GLY A 133 18.22 8.10 -4.56
N ARG A 134 17.74 7.55 -3.44
CA ARG A 134 18.31 7.66 -2.09
C ARG A 134 19.00 6.37 -1.65
N SER A 135 19.00 5.35 -2.49
CA SER A 135 19.96 4.25 -2.44
C SER A 135 20.81 4.22 -3.71
N THR A 136 22.04 3.72 -3.62
CA THR A 136 22.91 3.49 -4.78
C THR A 136 22.47 2.28 -5.60
N GLY A 137 21.68 1.37 -5.04
CA GLY A 137 21.25 0.12 -5.67
C GLY A 137 22.38 -0.91 -5.85
N LEU A 138 23.63 -0.47 -5.98
CA LEU A 138 24.81 -1.35 -6.02
C LEU A 138 25.59 -1.29 -4.70
N PRO A 139 26.29 -2.38 -4.33
CA PRO A 139 27.02 -2.46 -3.06
C PRO A 139 28.19 -1.49 -2.97
N LEU A 140 28.81 -1.09 -4.08
CA LEU A 140 29.96 -0.17 -4.13
C LEU A 140 31.11 -0.51 -3.16
N SER A 141 31.28 -1.79 -2.79
CA SER A 141 32.38 -2.29 -1.94
C SER A 141 33.72 -2.34 -2.67
N GLY A 142 33.72 -2.06 -3.98
CA GLY A 142 34.88 -1.98 -4.84
C GLY A 142 34.51 -1.37 -6.20
N PRO A 143 35.47 -1.28 -7.12
CA PRO A 143 35.22 -0.80 -8.48
C PRO A 143 34.14 -1.62 -9.19
N GLN A 144 33.27 -0.96 -9.95
CA GLN A 144 32.20 -1.60 -10.74
C GLN A 144 32.66 -1.96 -12.16
N GLY A 145 33.67 -1.27 -12.70
CA GLY A 145 34.19 -1.42 -14.06
C GLY A 145 33.27 -0.86 -15.13
N ALA A 146 32.01 -1.28 -15.11
CA ALA A 146 30.93 -0.79 -15.96
C ALA A 146 29.60 -0.89 -15.21
N VAL A 147 28.67 -0.01 -15.53
CA VAL A 147 27.30 -0.08 -14.99
C VAL A 147 26.29 0.07 -16.10
N GLY A 148 25.45 -0.95 -16.28
CA GLY A 148 24.26 -0.89 -17.12
C GLY A 148 23.05 -0.41 -16.33
N ILE A 149 22.18 0.34 -16.98
CA ILE A 149 20.89 0.73 -16.42
C ILE A 149 19.78 0.41 -17.41
N ARG A 150 18.67 -0.13 -16.90
CA ARG A 150 17.44 -0.39 -17.64
C ARG A 150 16.26 0.29 -16.97
N PHE A 151 15.40 0.89 -17.76
CA PHE A 151 14.17 1.56 -17.34
C PHE A 151 12.99 0.97 -18.09
N THR A 152 12.01 0.45 -17.36
CA THR A 152 10.86 -0.27 -17.93
C THR A 152 9.55 0.36 -17.46
N THR A 153 8.62 0.64 -18.38
CA THR A 153 7.23 1.06 -18.10
C THR A 153 6.29 0.28 -19.01
N GLY A 154 5.51 -0.64 -18.44
CA GLY A 154 4.74 -1.62 -19.21
C GLY A 154 5.64 -2.41 -20.15
N THR A 155 5.39 -2.29 -21.45
CA THR A 155 6.13 -2.94 -22.55
C THR A 155 7.30 -2.12 -23.09
N LEU A 156 7.48 -0.88 -22.64
CA LEU A 156 8.56 0.00 -23.11
C LEU A 156 9.82 -0.22 -22.27
N ARG A 157 10.95 -0.50 -22.93
CA ARG A 157 12.23 -0.75 -22.25
C ARG A 157 13.34 0.12 -22.83
N SER A 158 13.90 1.00 -22.00
CA SER A 158 15.02 1.86 -22.37
C SER A 158 16.26 1.46 -21.59
N CYS A 159 17.45 1.51 -22.20
CA CYS A 159 18.66 1.13 -21.50
C CYS A 159 19.92 1.89 -21.96
N ALA A 160 20.90 1.97 -21.07
CA ALA A 160 22.21 2.55 -21.36
C ALA A 160 23.29 1.75 -20.64
N LEU A 161 24.44 1.55 -21.29
CA LEU A 161 25.64 0.96 -20.67
C LEU A 161 26.72 2.02 -20.51
N PHE A 162 27.11 2.27 -19.26
CA PHE A 162 28.29 3.05 -18.94
C PHE A 162 29.50 2.12 -18.85
N GLY A 163 30.10 1.82 -20.01
CA GLY A 163 31.30 1.00 -20.13
C GLY A 163 32.59 1.73 -19.74
N PRO A 164 33.76 1.04 -19.72
CA PRO A 164 35.02 1.59 -19.19
C PRO A 164 35.44 2.95 -19.78
N GLY A 165 35.18 3.19 -21.07
CA GLY A 165 35.51 4.48 -21.73
C GLY A 165 34.66 5.68 -21.28
N THR A 166 33.52 5.42 -20.63
CA THR A 166 32.59 6.43 -20.12
C THR A 166 32.80 6.73 -18.63
N VAL A 167 33.53 5.85 -17.93
CA VAL A 167 33.78 5.95 -16.50
C VAL A 167 34.77 7.08 -16.24
N ARG A 168 34.39 7.99 -15.34
CA ARG A 168 35.21 9.14 -14.90
C ARG A 168 35.79 8.92 -13.51
N LEU A 169 35.09 8.16 -12.67
CA LEU A 169 35.55 7.79 -11.33
C LEU A 169 34.91 6.46 -10.94
N ASP A 170 35.72 5.50 -10.52
CA ASP A 170 35.25 4.20 -10.05
C ASP A 170 36.17 3.65 -8.97
N ARG A 171 35.66 3.61 -7.74
CA ARG A 171 36.34 3.09 -6.55
C ARG A 171 35.29 2.82 -5.47
N GLU A 172 35.73 2.28 -4.35
CA GLU A 172 34.87 2.04 -3.18
C GLU A 172 34.03 3.30 -2.83
N GLY A 173 32.73 3.09 -2.66
CA GLY A 173 31.75 4.12 -2.30
C GLY A 173 31.38 5.12 -3.40
N VAL A 174 32.00 5.09 -4.60
CA VAL A 174 31.68 6.05 -5.66
C VAL A 174 31.90 5.52 -7.08
N PHE A 175 30.87 5.68 -7.91
CA PHE A 175 30.91 5.46 -9.36
C PHE A 175 30.33 6.70 -10.08
N VAL A 176 31.07 7.23 -11.04
CA VAL A 176 30.64 8.35 -11.90
C VAL A 176 31.01 8.02 -13.33
N ALA A 177 30.02 8.05 -14.22
CA ALA A 177 30.20 7.88 -15.64
C ALA A 177 29.35 8.88 -16.43
N GLN A 178 29.79 9.21 -17.64
CA GLN A 178 29.18 10.23 -18.50
C GLN A 178 29.27 9.80 -19.96
N GLU A 179 28.31 10.23 -20.77
CA GLU A 179 28.32 10.07 -22.23
C GLU A 179 28.33 8.60 -22.69
N ALA A 180 27.46 7.78 -22.12
CA ALA A 180 27.15 6.47 -22.69
C ALA A 180 26.42 6.63 -24.03
N SER A 181 26.84 5.86 -25.04
CA SER A 181 26.23 5.88 -26.37
C SER A 181 25.25 4.73 -26.55
N ALA A 182 24.07 5.02 -27.10
CA ALA A 182 23.09 4.01 -27.49
C ALA A 182 23.68 2.98 -28.46
N ALA A 183 24.57 3.41 -29.36
CA ALA A 183 25.19 2.56 -30.37
C ALA A 183 26.24 1.59 -29.80
N ALA A 184 26.63 1.74 -28.53
CA ALA A 184 27.60 0.86 -27.87
C ALA A 184 27.02 -0.50 -27.46
N ILE A 185 25.69 -0.64 -27.46
CA ILE A 185 25.00 -1.88 -27.09
C ILE A 185 23.95 -2.26 -28.15
N PRO A 186 23.78 -3.56 -28.45
CA PRO A 186 22.85 -4.02 -29.48
C PRO A 186 21.39 -4.02 -28.99
N ASP A 187 21.16 -4.21 -27.70
CA ASP A 187 19.82 -4.38 -27.10
C ASP A 187 19.83 -4.04 -25.59
N CYS A 188 18.68 -4.23 -24.94
CA CYS A 188 18.51 -4.05 -23.49
C CYS A 188 18.53 -5.36 -22.69
N SER A 189 19.16 -6.41 -23.22
CA SER A 189 19.36 -7.66 -22.50
C SER A 189 20.33 -7.49 -21.32
N ASN A 190 20.26 -8.41 -20.35
CA ASN A 190 21.16 -8.38 -19.19
C ASN A 190 22.63 -8.49 -19.64
N ALA A 191 22.90 -9.32 -20.65
CA ALA A 191 24.23 -9.51 -21.22
C ALA A 191 24.80 -8.20 -21.79
N SER A 192 24.00 -7.47 -22.57
CA SER A 192 24.39 -6.15 -23.11
C SER A 192 24.62 -5.10 -22.04
N LEU A 193 24.07 -5.27 -20.83
CA LEU A 193 24.17 -4.32 -19.72
C LEU A 193 25.24 -4.70 -18.68
N GLY A 194 26.05 -5.72 -18.93
CA GLY A 194 27.10 -6.16 -18.00
C GLY A 194 26.64 -7.15 -16.94
N GLY A 195 25.44 -7.71 -17.10
CA GLY A 195 24.95 -8.86 -16.34
C GLY A 195 25.26 -10.20 -17.04
N THR A 196 24.95 -11.31 -16.36
CA THR A 196 25.06 -12.65 -16.97
C THR A 196 23.84 -12.95 -17.85
N SER A 197 24.09 -13.54 -19.02
CA SER A 197 23.04 -14.02 -19.92
C SER A 197 22.45 -15.32 -19.38
N THR A 198 21.39 -15.22 -18.59
CA THR A 198 20.51 -16.37 -18.38
C THR A 198 19.55 -16.39 -19.56
N THR A 199 19.63 -17.39 -20.43
CA THR A 199 18.64 -17.61 -21.50
C THR A 199 17.30 -17.96 -20.85
N THR A 200 16.54 -16.95 -20.48
CA THR A 200 15.09 -17.04 -20.39
C THR A 200 14.55 -16.21 -21.54
N THR A 201 13.91 -16.87 -22.49
CA THR A 201 13.14 -16.26 -23.57
C THR A 201 12.03 -15.42 -22.92
N SER A 202 12.32 -14.16 -22.61
CA SER A 202 11.43 -13.23 -21.92
C SER A 202 10.62 -12.47 -22.96
N THR A 203 9.39 -12.93 -23.18
CA THR A 203 8.26 -12.11 -23.66
C THR A 203 7.25 -11.83 -22.55
N THR A 204 7.64 -12.08 -21.30
CA THR A 204 6.92 -11.73 -20.09
C THR A 204 7.96 -11.21 -19.09
N LEU A 205 7.61 -10.15 -18.35
CA LEU A 205 8.32 -9.68 -17.15
C LEU A 205 8.93 -10.90 -16.41
N PRO A 206 10.23 -10.92 -16.04
CA PRO A 206 10.80 -12.10 -15.41
C PRO A 206 10.10 -12.36 -14.07
N GLY A 207 9.48 -13.52 -13.95
CA GLY A 207 8.91 -14.07 -12.72
C GLY A 207 7.98 -13.11 -12.01
N ALA A 208 6.79 -12.90 -12.55
CA ALA A 208 5.75 -12.24 -11.78
C ALA A 208 5.27 -13.20 -10.70
N CYS A 209 5.96 -13.16 -9.57
CA CYS A 209 5.37 -13.31 -8.26
C CYS A 209 3.86 -12.98 -8.28
N GLY A 210 3.00 -14.01 -8.32
CA GLY A 210 1.56 -13.85 -8.59
C GLY A 210 1.06 -14.40 -9.94
N ASP A 211 1.77 -15.33 -10.60
CA ASP A 211 1.36 -16.00 -11.85
C ASP A 211 0.49 -17.25 -11.63
N GLY A 212 0.28 -17.63 -10.37
CA GLY A 212 -0.51 -18.76 -9.91
C GLY A 212 0.23 -20.10 -9.92
N VAL A 213 1.54 -20.14 -10.19
CA VAL A 213 2.34 -21.37 -10.28
C VAL A 213 3.67 -21.23 -9.55
N VAL A 214 3.91 -22.06 -8.53
CA VAL A 214 5.21 -22.12 -7.86
C VAL A 214 6.24 -22.81 -8.74
N ASN A 215 7.05 -22.03 -9.45
CA ASN A 215 8.01 -22.51 -10.44
C ASN A 215 9.40 -21.85 -10.31
N GLN A 216 9.58 -20.93 -9.35
CA GLN A 216 10.86 -20.28 -9.08
C GLN A 216 11.48 -20.69 -7.73
N PRO A 217 12.83 -20.69 -7.61
CA PRO A 217 13.52 -20.95 -6.34
C PRO A 217 13.26 -19.90 -5.24
N SER A 218 12.78 -18.70 -5.60
CA SER A 218 12.46 -17.63 -4.65
C SER A 218 10.98 -17.58 -4.25
N GLU A 219 10.15 -18.49 -4.78
CA GLU A 219 8.72 -18.59 -4.46
C GLU A 219 8.51 -19.58 -3.31
N GLU A 220 8.11 -19.07 -2.14
CA GLU A 220 7.54 -19.91 -1.08
C GLU A 220 6.13 -20.39 -1.52
N CYS A 221 5.41 -19.53 -2.25
CA CYS A 221 4.10 -19.82 -2.80
C CYS A 221 3.74 -18.82 -3.92
N ASP A 222 2.69 -19.07 -4.71
CA ASP A 222 2.20 -18.14 -5.73
C ASP A 222 0.67 -18.21 -5.88
N GLY A 223 -0.01 -17.10 -5.60
CA GLY A 223 -1.45 -16.96 -5.79
C GLY A 223 -2.24 -18.01 -5.02
N THR A 224 -2.88 -18.94 -5.74
CA THR A 224 -3.65 -20.05 -5.15
C THR A 224 -2.85 -21.34 -4.99
N ALA A 225 -1.56 -21.38 -5.33
CA ALA A 225 -0.68 -22.54 -5.18
C ALA A 225 0.12 -22.44 -3.87
N PRO A 226 -0.34 -23.08 -2.76
CA PRO A 226 0.16 -22.81 -1.42
C PRO A 226 1.29 -23.78 -1.05
N SER A 227 2.17 -24.16 -1.98
CA SER A 227 3.03 -25.35 -1.83
C SER A 227 3.86 -25.39 -0.53
N MET A 228 4.16 -24.24 0.09
CA MET A 228 4.79 -24.16 1.43
C MET A 228 3.92 -23.53 2.53
N CYS A 229 2.81 -22.86 2.21
CA CYS A 229 1.95 -22.18 3.21
C CYS A 229 0.86 -23.10 3.78
N THR A 230 1.18 -24.37 4.03
CA THR A 230 0.20 -25.43 4.32
C THR A 230 -0.37 -25.39 5.75
N SER A 231 0.13 -24.53 6.63
CA SER A 231 -0.44 -24.32 7.95
C SER A 231 -1.77 -23.53 7.88
N THR A 232 -2.72 -23.87 8.74
CA THR A 232 -4.02 -23.18 8.83
C THR A 232 -3.83 -21.70 9.16
N GLY A 233 -4.37 -20.80 8.33
CA GLY A 233 -4.33 -19.34 8.55
C GLY A 233 -3.26 -18.57 7.76
N PHE A 234 -2.53 -19.25 6.86
CA PHE A 234 -1.55 -18.63 5.98
C PHE A 234 -1.99 -18.68 4.51
N SER A 235 -1.58 -17.68 3.74
CA SER A 235 -1.77 -17.62 2.29
C SER A 235 -0.56 -16.97 1.62
N CYS A 236 -0.58 -16.91 0.29
CA CYS A 236 0.35 -16.05 -0.44
C CYS A 236 -0.03 -14.59 -0.31
N GLY A 237 0.99 -13.73 -0.43
CA GLY A 237 0.74 -12.32 -0.65
C GLY A 237 -0.04 -12.07 -1.94
N PRO A 238 -0.74 -10.94 -2.03
CA PRO A 238 -1.51 -10.57 -3.20
C PRO A 238 -0.59 -10.33 -4.41
N PRO A 239 -0.95 -10.85 -5.61
CA PRO A 239 -0.22 -10.60 -6.85
C PRO A 239 0.07 -9.10 -7.08
N GLY A 240 1.25 -8.77 -7.59
CA GLY A 240 1.66 -7.39 -7.88
C GLY A 240 2.30 -6.63 -6.70
N PHE A 241 2.48 -7.29 -5.55
CA PHE A 241 3.19 -6.75 -4.39
C PHE A 241 4.46 -7.52 -4.08
N SER A 242 5.39 -6.92 -3.33
CA SER A 242 6.65 -7.55 -2.93
C SER A 242 6.47 -8.79 -2.04
N THR A 243 5.27 -8.98 -1.47
CA THR A 243 4.89 -10.14 -0.64
C THR A 243 4.28 -11.27 -1.45
N ALA A 244 4.05 -11.12 -2.76
CA ALA A 244 3.28 -12.08 -3.57
C ALA A 244 3.89 -13.51 -3.63
N CYS A 245 5.16 -13.67 -3.23
CA CYS A 245 5.94 -14.91 -3.29
C CYS A 245 6.23 -15.48 -1.90
N ARG A 246 5.73 -14.81 -0.85
CA ARG A 246 6.03 -15.15 0.54
C ARG A 246 4.75 -15.54 1.23
N CYS A 247 4.85 -16.49 2.15
CA CYS A 247 3.75 -16.77 3.03
C CYS A 247 3.47 -15.55 3.91
N CYS A 248 2.20 -15.24 4.07
CA CYS A 248 1.69 -14.18 4.92
C CYS A 248 0.42 -14.67 5.63
N SER A 249 -0.07 -13.92 6.60
CA SER A 249 -1.29 -14.24 7.34
C SER A 249 -2.30 -13.09 7.23
N TYR A 250 -3.60 -13.40 7.18
CA TYR A 250 -4.67 -12.40 7.33
C TYR A 250 -4.99 -12.08 8.81
N GLY A 251 -4.22 -12.65 9.74
CA GLY A 251 -4.40 -12.56 11.19
C GLY A 251 -4.45 -13.93 11.85
N GLY A 252 -4.32 -13.95 13.18
CA GLY A 252 -4.38 -15.18 13.99
C GLY A 252 -3.00 -15.63 14.51
N PHE A 253 -2.85 -16.94 14.75
CA PHE A 253 -1.61 -17.51 15.30
C PHE A 253 -0.47 -17.44 14.27
N GLY A 254 0.71 -16.99 14.68
CA GLY A 254 1.91 -16.94 13.83
C GLY A 254 2.03 -15.70 12.93
N THR A 255 1.04 -14.80 12.90
CA THR A 255 1.06 -13.57 12.08
C THR A 255 2.28 -12.68 12.37
N GLN A 256 2.85 -12.71 13.57
CA GLN A 256 4.08 -11.97 13.91
C GLN A 256 5.33 -12.44 13.15
N LEU A 257 5.40 -13.72 12.77
CA LEU A 257 6.58 -14.30 12.13
C LEU A 257 6.60 -14.07 10.62
N VAL A 258 5.42 -14.08 9.98
CA VAL A 258 5.28 -13.98 8.52
C VAL A 258 4.65 -12.67 8.04
N GLY A 259 4.03 -11.88 8.92
CA GLY A 259 3.42 -10.60 8.60
C GLY A 259 2.05 -10.68 7.94
N CYS A 260 1.49 -9.51 7.61
CA CYS A 260 0.16 -9.37 7.01
C CYS A 260 0.19 -9.53 5.48
N CYS A 261 -0.84 -10.18 4.93
CA CYS A 261 -0.96 -10.33 3.48
C CYS A 261 -1.27 -9.03 2.75
N ASN A 262 -2.17 -8.22 3.30
CA ASN A 262 -2.43 -6.91 2.76
C ASN A 262 -1.25 -5.97 3.13
N PRO A 263 -0.55 -5.40 2.13
CA PRO A 263 0.61 -4.54 2.35
C PRO A 263 0.25 -3.20 3.00
N TYR A 264 -1.02 -2.81 2.94
CA TYR A 264 -1.56 -1.64 3.62
C TYR A 264 -2.14 -1.99 5.00
N SER A 265 -1.75 -3.14 5.56
CA SER A 265 -2.18 -3.52 6.91
C SER A 265 -1.17 -3.15 7.97
N ILE A 266 -1.68 -2.73 9.12
CA ILE A 266 -0.90 -2.62 10.35
C ILE A 266 -1.03 -3.93 11.11
N LEU A 267 0.11 -4.49 11.51
CA LEU A 267 0.18 -5.66 12.37
C LEU A 267 0.17 -5.24 13.83
N ILE A 268 -0.89 -5.60 14.56
CA ILE A 268 -0.91 -5.47 16.02
C ILE A 268 -0.49 -6.80 16.65
N PRO A 269 0.62 -6.84 17.40
CA PRO A 269 1.05 -8.03 18.11
C PRO A 269 0.10 -8.39 19.26
N THR A 270 -0.30 -9.66 19.41
CA THR A 270 -1.02 -10.17 20.60
C THR A 270 -0.12 -11.12 21.42
N PRO A 271 -0.37 -11.28 22.74
CA PRO A 271 0.53 -12.01 23.64
C PRO A 271 0.66 -13.52 23.34
N ASP A 272 -0.38 -14.13 22.76
CA ASP A 272 -0.49 -15.58 22.58
C ASP A 272 0.12 -16.08 21.25
N SER A 273 1.27 -15.51 20.85
CA SER A 273 1.99 -15.85 19.60
C SER A 273 1.28 -15.45 18.30
N GLY A 274 0.26 -14.60 18.39
CA GLY A 274 -0.55 -14.16 17.25
C GLY A 274 -0.41 -12.67 16.94
N GLY A 275 -1.05 -12.26 15.84
CA GLY A 275 -1.22 -10.85 15.51
C GLY A 275 -2.51 -10.60 14.77
N ILE A 276 -3.02 -9.38 14.85
CA ILE A 276 -4.20 -8.94 14.12
C ILE A 276 -3.72 -8.02 13.00
N CYS A 277 -4.22 -8.25 11.78
CA CYS A 277 -3.96 -7.40 10.62
C CYS A 277 -5.12 -6.43 10.43
N ILE A 278 -4.85 -5.13 10.56
CA ILE A 278 -5.85 -4.07 10.34
C ILE A 278 -5.61 -3.45 8.98
N HIS A 279 -6.60 -3.51 8.11
CA HIS A 279 -6.50 -2.95 6.76
C HIS A 279 -6.72 -1.44 6.84
N THR A 280 -5.71 -0.65 6.45
CA THR A 280 -5.81 0.82 6.50
C THR A 280 -6.21 1.46 5.17
N ARG A 281 -6.19 0.66 4.08
CA ARG A 281 -6.59 1.08 2.74
C ARG A 281 -7.41 0.00 2.02
N CYS A 282 -8.26 0.46 1.11
CA CYS A 282 -9.20 -0.34 0.32
C CYS A 282 -9.07 -0.06 -1.19
N ASP A 283 -7.87 0.29 -1.65
CA ASP A 283 -7.61 0.39 -3.08
C ASP A 283 -7.75 -1.01 -3.71
N PRO A 284 -8.59 -1.21 -4.74
CA PRO A 284 -8.78 -2.53 -5.35
C PRO A 284 -7.45 -3.21 -5.70
N PRO A 285 -7.28 -4.51 -5.38
CA PRO A 285 -8.31 -5.49 -5.00
C PRO A 285 -8.57 -5.61 -3.48
N PHE A 286 -8.15 -4.65 -2.67
CA PHE A 286 -8.26 -4.75 -1.21
C PHE A 286 -9.56 -4.16 -0.67
N ASP A 287 -10.13 -4.84 0.33
CA ASP A 287 -11.27 -4.36 1.12
C ASP A 287 -10.83 -4.04 2.55
N CYS A 288 -11.62 -3.23 3.25
CA CYS A 288 -11.41 -2.95 4.68
C CYS A 288 -11.70 -4.17 5.56
N SER A 289 -11.14 -4.19 6.77
CA SER A 289 -11.30 -5.30 7.71
C SER A 289 -12.65 -5.31 8.41
N GLY A 290 -13.33 -6.46 8.42
CA GLY A 290 -14.53 -6.67 9.25
C GLY A 290 -15.70 -5.75 8.87
N THR A 291 -16.02 -4.79 9.73
CA THR A 291 -17.13 -3.84 9.54
C THR A 291 -16.67 -2.46 9.05
N ASP A 292 -15.36 -2.26 8.90
CA ASP A 292 -14.80 -0.99 8.43
C ASP A 292 -15.31 -0.65 7.01
N GLN A 293 -15.46 0.64 6.75
CA GLN A 293 -15.96 1.19 5.49
C GLN A 293 -14.80 1.77 4.66
N CYS A 294 -14.94 1.71 3.34
CA CYS A 294 -13.99 2.26 2.40
C CYS A 294 -14.38 3.69 2.02
N GLU A 295 -13.48 4.65 2.26
CA GLU A 295 -13.67 6.04 1.86
C GLU A 295 -13.31 6.28 0.39
N PRO A 296 -13.83 7.35 -0.24
CA PRO A 296 -13.53 7.68 -1.64
C PRO A 296 -12.05 7.94 -1.96
N ASP A 297 -11.23 8.24 -0.94
CA ASP A 297 -9.79 8.44 -1.07
C ASP A 297 -8.96 7.14 -0.89
N GLY A 298 -9.64 6.01 -0.71
CA GLY A 298 -9.07 4.68 -0.56
C GLY A 298 -8.63 4.36 0.86
N THR A 299 -8.96 5.19 1.87
CA THR A 299 -8.68 4.89 3.28
C THR A 299 -9.80 4.08 3.92
N CYS A 300 -9.46 3.24 4.89
CA CYS A 300 -10.44 2.52 5.70
C CYS A 300 -10.79 3.30 6.96
N CYS A 301 -12.08 3.35 7.28
CA CYS A 301 -12.60 3.99 8.48
C CYS A 301 -13.56 3.08 9.24
N SER A 302 -13.68 3.29 10.55
CA SER A 302 -14.55 2.51 11.41
C SER A 302 -15.93 3.18 11.54
N PRO A 303 -17.04 2.43 11.30
CA PRO A 303 -18.40 2.98 11.37
C PRO A 303 -18.85 3.23 12.81
N ALA A 304 -20.04 3.82 12.98
CA ALA A 304 -20.63 4.03 14.31
C ALA A 304 -20.77 2.71 15.08
N GLY A 305 -20.37 2.71 16.34
CA GLY A 305 -20.33 1.54 17.21
C GLY A 305 -19.12 0.63 17.05
N ALA A 306 -18.30 0.81 16.01
CA ALA A 306 -17.03 0.08 15.88
C ALA A 306 -15.97 0.63 16.84
N THR A 307 -15.08 -0.24 17.31
CA THR A 307 -13.97 0.15 18.18
C THR A 307 -12.95 0.96 17.37
N CYS A 308 -12.59 2.15 17.84
CA CYS A 308 -11.53 2.97 17.24
C CYS A 308 -10.24 2.92 18.06
N LEU A 309 -10.34 2.56 19.34
CA LEU A 309 -9.19 2.39 20.21
C LEU A 309 -9.50 1.34 21.28
N PHE A 310 -8.61 0.36 21.40
CA PHE A 310 -8.73 -0.71 22.38
C PHE A 310 -7.49 -0.77 23.27
N ALA A 311 -7.67 -1.18 24.52
CA ALA A 311 -6.56 -1.33 25.46
C ALA A 311 -6.00 -2.76 25.39
N LEU A 312 -4.78 -2.91 24.90
CA LEU A 312 -4.05 -4.18 24.94
C LEU A 312 -3.02 -4.11 26.06
N LEU A 313 -3.18 -4.95 27.10
CA LEU A 313 -2.30 -4.96 28.28
C LEU A 313 -2.14 -3.59 28.96
N GLY A 314 -3.19 -2.77 28.92
CA GLY A 314 -3.20 -1.42 29.50
C GLY A 314 -2.61 -0.33 28.60
N TYR A 315 -2.13 -0.66 27.39
CA TYR A 315 -1.68 0.32 26.40
C TYR A 315 -2.79 0.60 25.37
N PRO A 316 -3.10 1.88 25.08
CA PRO A 316 -4.07 2.21 24.05
C PRO A 316 -3.49 1.90 22.67
N VAL A 317 -4.22 1.10 21.90
CA VAL A 317 -3.88 0.80 20.52
C VAL A 317 -4.98 1.39 19.63
N GLY A 318 -4.58 2.33 18.78
CA GLY A 318 -5.46 2.94 17.80
C GLY A 318 -5.75 1.96 16.66
N LEU A 319 -7.03 1.85 16.29
CA LEU A 319 -7.52 1.15 15.11
C LEU A 319 -7.67 2.15 13.96
N ASN A 320 -8.46 1.80 12.94
CA ASN A 320 -8.81 2.74 11.90
C ASN A 320 -9.52 3.97 12.50
N ALA A 321 -9.34 5.13 11.86
CA ALA A 321 -10.02 6.35 12.24
C ALA A 321 -11.54 6.18 12.06
N CYS A 322 -12.33 6.90 12.85
CA CYS A 322 -13.78 6.88 12.65
C CYS A 322 -14.16 7.52 11.30
N CYS A 323 -15.22 6.99 10.69
CA CYS A 323 -15.72 7.52 9.42
C CYS A 323 -16.16 9.00 9.56
N PRO A 324 -16.20 9.77 8.45
CA PRO A 324 -16.53 11.19 8.50
C PRO A 324 -17.84 11.47 9.25
N GLY A 325 -17.80 12.45 10.15
CA GLY A 325 -18.94 12.80 11.00
C GLY A 325 -19.04 12.02 12.31
N LEU A 326 -18.10 11.11 12.57
CA LEU A 326 -17.96 10.40 13.84
C LEU A 326 -16.68 10.84 14.56
N GLU A 327 -16.67 10.69 15.87
CA GLU A 327 -15.52 10.93 16.73
C GLU A 327 -15.19 9.67 17.53
N CYS A 328 -13.90 9.45 17.78
CA CYS A 328 -13.44 8.36 18.62
C CYS A 328 -13.53 8.77 20.08
N ARG A 329 -14.63 8.38 20.74
CA ARG A 329 -14.94 8.83 22.10
C ARG A 329 -15.85 7.82 22.79
N GLY A 330 -15.78 7.77 24.12
CA GLY A 330 -16.81 7.10 24.92
C GLY A 330 -16.28 6.22 26.04
N PRO A 331 -17.11 5.94 27.05
CA PRO A 331 -16.88 4.96 28.10
C PRO A 331 -17.70 3.69 27.81
N SER A 332 -17.30 2.87 26.84
CA SER A 332 -17.98 1.59 26.64
C SER A 332 -17.34 0.52 27.54
N PRO A 333 -18.14 -0.44 28.05
CA PRO A 333 -17.61 -1.63 28.74
C PRO A 333 -16.66 -2.49 27.87
N TYR A 334 -16.53 -2.16 26.59
CA TYR A 334 -15.72 -2.88 25.59
C TYR A 334 -14.65 -2.01 24.89
N GLY A 335 -14.44 -0.75 25.27
CA GLY A 335 -13.37 0.12 24.71
C GLY A 335 -13.86 1.44 24.11
N VAL A 336 -12.93 2.29 23.66
CA VAL A 336 -13.25 3.58 23.04
C VAL A 336 -13.72 3.32 21.60
N GLY A 337 -14.94 3.76 21.27
CA GLY A 337 -15.61 3.47 20.00
C GLY A 337 -15.90 4.72 19.17
N CYS A 338 -16.27 4.52 17.90
CA CYS A 338 -16.74 5.57 17.02
C CYS A 338 -18.20 5.90 17.31
N CYS A 339 -18.48 7.17 17.56
CA CYS A 339 -19.82 7.66 17.90
C CYS A 339 -20.08 9.03 17.29
N VAL A 340 -21.34 9.41 17.24
CA VAL A 340 -21.82 10.69 16.73
C VAL A 340 -21.52 11.79 17.76
N PRO A 341 -20.92 12.93 17.35
CA PRO A 341 -20.51 13.99 18.27
C PRO A 341 -21.70 14.76 18.86
N ASP A 342 -21.45 15.46 19.97
CA ASP A 342 -22.41 16.36 20.62
C ASP A 342 -23.03 17.33 19.59
N GLY A 343 -24.36 17.36 19.49
CA GLY A 343 -25.16 18.23 18.63
C GLY A 343 -25.44 17.72 17.23
N ALA A 344 -24.83 16.61 16.80
CA ALA A 344 -25.10 15.99 15.50
C ALA A 344 -26.35 15.09 15.53
N ALA A 345 -26.93 14.83 14.36
CA ALA A 345 -28.19 14.09 14.25
C ALA A 345 -28.05 12.61 14.63
N CYS A 346 -29.06 12.07 15.29
CA CYS A 346 -29.11 10.68 15.76
C CYS A 346 -30.52 10.10 15.66
N THR A 347 -30.62 8.78 15.68
CA THR A 347 -31.89 8.05 15.70
C THR A 347 -32.13 7.28 16.99
N ASN A 348 -31.06 7.00 17.74
CA ASN A 348 -31.12 6.30 19.02
C ASN A 348 -29.93 6.68 19.92
N ASP A 349 -30.06 6.42 21.22
CA ASP A 349 -29.09 6.79 22.25
C ASP A 349 -27.69 6.17 22.05
N ALA A 350 -27.62 4.96 21.46
CA ALA A 350 -26.37 4.21 21.31
C ALA A 350 -25.42 4.78 20.24
N GLU A 351 -25.94 5.62 19.33
CA GLU A 351 -25.14 6.29 18.31
C GLU A 351 -24.31 7.44 18.88
N CYS A 352 -24.77 8.07 19.96
CA CYS A 352 -24.21 9.31 20.48
C CYS A 352 -23.02 9.08 21.41
N CYS A 353 -21.98 9.89 21.27
CA CYS A 353 -20.84 9.89 22.21
C CYS A 353 -21.25 10.28 23.65
N THR A 354 -22.36 10.99 23.76
CA THR A 354 -23.00 11.37 25.03
C THR A 354 -23.94 10.31 25.58
N THR A 355 -24.09 9.19 24.87
CA THR A 355 -25.05 8.10 25.10
C THR A 355 -26.50 8.54 25.14
N HIS A 356 -26.82 9.71 24.57
CA HIS A 356 -28.18 10.24 24.57
C HIS A 356 -28.50 10.98 23.27
N CYS A 357 -29.55 10.50 22.62
CA CYS A 357 -30.21 11.14 21.51
C CYS A 357 -31.45 11.90 22.01
N GLY A 358 -31.37 13.23 22.01
CA GLY A 358 -32.46 14.09 22.48
C GLY A 358 -33.71 13.98 21.60
N GLY A 359 -34.85 14.44 22.13
CA GLY A 359 -36.14 14.37 21.43
C GLY A 359 -36.21 15.17 20.12
N ALA A 360 -35.25 16.06 19.87
CA ALA A 360 -35.08 16.75 18.59
C ALA A 360 -34.29 15.94 17.54
N GLY A 361 -33.85 14.72 17.88
CA GLY A 361 -33.04 13.86 17.01
C GLY A 361 -31.59 14.30 16.93
N ALA A 362 -31.02 14.85 18.01
CA ALA A 362 -29.63 15.29 18.08
C ALA A 362 -28.93 14.78 19.34
N CYS A 363 -27.63 14.50 19.26
CA CYS A 363 -26.85 14.01 20.39
C CYS A 363 -26.69 15.11 21.44
N GLU A 364 -27.37 14.96 22.58
CA GLU A 364 -27.33 15.94 23.65
C GLU A 364 -26.45 15.42 24.77
N ARG A 365 -25.78 16.32 25.50
CA ARG A 365 -25.08 15.92 26.72
C ARG A 365 -26.10 15.34 27.70
N CYS A 366 -25.70 14.28 28.41
CA CYS A 366 -26.50 13.72 29.49
C CYS A 366 -26.99 14.81 30.46
N ARG A 367 -28.20 14.62 30.99
CA ARG A 367 -28.85 15.59 31.87
C ARG A 367 -28.28 15.47 33.30
N PRO A 368 -28.01 16.59 33.99
CA PRO A 368 -27.49 16.58 35.35
C PRO A 368 -28.57 16.15 36.36
N GLY A 369 -28.16 15.82 37.58
CA GLY A 369 -29.08 15.50 38.67
C GLY A 369 -30.13 16.60 38.89
N GLY A 370 -31.40 16.19 39.00
CA GLY A 370 -32.56 17.07 39.17
C GLY A 370 -33.23 17.50 37.85
N ALA A 371 -32.62 17.27 36.70
CA ALA A 371 -33.26 17.52 35.41
C ALA A 371 -34.38 16.51 35.14
N ALA A 372 -35.44 16.91 34.44
CA ALA A 372 -36.52 15.99 34.05
C ALA A 372 -35.98 14.87 33.13
N CYS A 373 -36.54 13.66 33.23
CA CYS A 373 -36.19 12.50 32.41
C CYS A 373 -37.39 11.57 32.23
N THR A 374 -37.40 10.83 31.13
CA THR A 374 -38.35 9.74 30.87
C THR A 374 -37.67 8.37 30.76
N SER A 375 -36.36 8.36 30.54
CA SER A 375 -35.50 7.19 30.47
C SER A 375 -34.25 7.37 31.35
N PRO A 376 -33.72 6.32 32.00
CA PRO A 376 -32.48 6.38 32.76
C PRO A 376 -31.27 6.85 31.94
N PHE A 377 -31.23 6.53 30.64
CA PHE A 377 -30.13 6.88 29.73
C PHE A 377 -30.04 8.40 29.44
N GLU A 378 -31.10 9.16 29.72
CA GLU A 378 -31.08 10.63 29.60
C GLU A 378 -30.20 11.28 30.67
N CYS A 379 -29.91 10.57 31.77
CA CYS A 379 -29.25 11.11 32.95
C CYS A 379 -27.77 10.77 32.95
N CYS A 380 -26.91 11.70 33.37
CA CYS A 380 -25.47 11.42 33.52
C CYS A 380 -25.18 10.32 34.53
N SER A 381 -26.11 10.09 35.47
CA SER A 381 -26.05 9.01 36.45
C SER A 381 -26.60 7.67 35.93
N LEU A 382 -27.09 7.61 34.68
CA LEU A 382 -27.83 6.48 34.11
C LEU A 382 -29.04 6.07 34.96
N SER A 383 -29.60 7.01 35.72
CA SER A 383 -30.67 6.75 36.69
C SER A 383 -31.70 7.87 36.70
N CYS A 384 -32.91 7.52 36.25
CA CYS A 384 -34.09 8.37 36.32
C CYS A 384 -35.00 7.86 37.45
N ASN A 385 -35.33 8.72 38.41
CA ASN A 385 -36.19 8.31 39.53
C ASN A 385 -37.67 8.23 39.11
N THR A 386 -38.48 7.66 39.99
CA THR A 386 -39.92 7.45 39.76
C THR A 386 -40.73 8.74 39.63
N SER A 387 -40.18 9.88 40.04
CA SER A 387 -40.76 11.22 39.82
C SER A 387 -40.36 11.85 38.47
N GLY A 388 -39.64 11.12 37.62
CA GLY A 388 -39.21 11.60 36.30
C GLY A 388 -38.10 12.64 36.38
N ALA A 389 -37.20 12.54 37.37
CA ALA A 389 -36.03 13.39 37.50
C ALA A 389 -34.72 12.58 37.60
N CYS A 390 -33.65 13.10 37.02
CA CYS A 390 -32.34 12.46 37.05
C CYS A 390 -31.81 12.42 38.47
N ASN A 391 -31.34 11.27 38.91
CA ASN A 391 -30.64 11.18 40.18
C ASN A 391 -29.25 11.84 40.05
N ALA A 392 -28.74 12.41 41.13
CA ALA A 392 -27.38 12.97 41.16
C ALA A 392 -26.32 11.88 40.93
N CYS A 393 -26.60 10.65 41.35
CA CYS A 393 -25.80 9.44 41.15
C CYS A 393 -26.73 8.21 41.10
N ALA A 394 -26.27 7.10 40.54
CA ALA A 394 -27.02 5.86 40.44
C ALA A 394 -27.05 5.10 41.79
N PRO A 395 -28.24 4.62 42.23
CA PRO A 395 -28.36 3.80 43.44
C PRO A 395 -27.80 2.38 43.24
N ALA A 396 -27.64 1.64 44.33
CA ALA A 396 -27.22 0.24 44.30
C ALA A 396 -28.08 -0.62 43.35
N GLY A 397 -27.42 -1.43 42.52
CA GLY A 397 -28.06 -2.28 41.52
C GLY A 397 -28.47 -1.56 40.22
N ALA A 398 -28.38 -0.23 40.14
CA ALA A 398 -28.58 0.50 38.88
C ALA A 398 -27.39 0.33 37.94
N SER A 399 -27.64 0.43 36.64
CA SER A 399 -26.60 0.33 35.61
C SER A 399 -25.54 1.41 35.76
N CYS A 400 -24.27 1.05 35.56
CA CYS A 400 -23.15 1.98 35.62
C CYS A 400 -22.13 1.66 34.55
N LEU A 401 -21.46 2.71 34.07
CA LEU A 401 -20.34 2.60 33.12
C LEU A 401 -19.00 2.83 33.81
N ASP A 402 -19.00 3.62 34.89
CA ASP A 402 -17.83 3.82 35.73
C ASP A 402 -18.22 3.98 37.21
N SER A 403 -17.21 3.93 38.08
CA SER A 403 -17.40 4.10 39.52
C SER A 403 -17.94 5.49 39.90
N THR A 404 -17.76 6.51 39.06
CA THR A 404 -18.21 7.88 39.34
C THR A 404 -19.71 8.06 39.10
N THR A 405 -20.32 7.22 38.28
CA THR A 405 -21.78 7.17 38.11
C THR A 405 -22.51 6.68 39.37
N CYS A 406 -21.88 5.86 40.21
CA CYS A 406 -22.52 5.22 41.36
C CYS A 406 -22.44 6.07 42.64
N CYS A 407 -23.53 6.10 43.41
CA CYS A 407 -23.51 6.76 44.73
C CYS A 407 -22.53 6.11 45.71
N SER A 408 -22.27 4.80 45.55
CA SER A 408 -21.26 4.06 46.31
C SER A 408 -19.82 4.33 45.84
N GLY A 409 -19.63 5.06 44.74
CA GLY A 409 -18.32 5.26 44.13
C GLY A 409 -17.72 3.97 43.55
N SER A 410 -18.55 2.94 43.30
CA SER A 410 -18.07 1.63 42.86
C SER A 410 -19.05 0.98 41.88
N CYS A 411 -18.57 0.79 40.64
CA CYS A 411 -19.28 0.05 39.60
C CYS A 411 -18.70 -1.37 39.48
N ASN A 412 -19.55 -2.39 39.53
CA ASN A 412 -19.10 -3.77 39.34
C ASN A 412 -18.83 -4.05 37.86
N ALA A 413 -17.55 -4.24 37.52
CA ALA A 413 -17.12 -4.45 36.14
C ALA A 413 -17.65 -5.74 35.48
N SER A 414 -18.12 -6.71 36.26
CA SER A 414 -18.66 -7.97 35.75
C SER A 414 -20.16 -7.92 35.47
N THR A 415 -20.90 -7.09 36.21
CA THR A 415 -22.37 -7.00 36.11
C THR A 415 -22.86 -5.65 35.58
N PHE A 416 -21.97 -4.67 35.40
CA PHE A 416 -22.27 -3.29 35.02
C PHE A 416 -23.34 -2.64 35.91
N ALA A 417 -23.30 -2.96 37.21
CA ALA A 417 -24.25 -2.48 38.21
C ALA A 417 -23.53 -1.85 39.42
N CYS A 418 -24.12 -0.81 39.99
CA CYS A 418 -23.57 -0.14 41.16
C CYS A 418 -23.57 -1.07 42.37
N ASN A 419 -22.43 -1.16 43.04
CA ASN A 419 -22.31 -1.94 44.27
C ASN A 419 -23.16 -1.30 45.39
N PRO A 420 -23.65 -2.13 46.33
CA PRO A 420 -24.39 -1.66 47.50
C PRO A 420 -23.62 -0.66 48.35
#